data_AF-A0A935IC88-F1
#
_entry.id   AF-A0A935IC88-F1
#
_cell.length_a   1.000
_cell.length_b   1.000
_cell.length_c   1.000
_cell.angle_alpha   90.00
_cell.angle_beta   90.00
_cell.angle_gamma   90.00
#
_symmetry.space_group_name_H-M   'P 1'
#
loop_
_entity.id
_entity.type
_entity.pdbx_description
1 polymer ?
#
loop_
_entity_poly.entity_id
_entity_poly.type
_entity_poly.pdbx_seq_one_letter_code
_entity_poly.pdbx_strand_id
1 'polypeptide(L)'
;MTFRTILPSLPTPFEINHTHKIFCIGSCFAEHMVQKFQQSQFKVTPSPFGIVFNSLSIARQLSAILDQDLILEEDLVYFDHLYHSMLHHGSSSNHDPKTMLHVLNKHLVQSNAALVESDIVLITLGSSFYYRMKESGKIVSNCHRLPQELFTKEQASVEDMVLRFSQMMNRLLKLDPNKKLIFTVSPVRYLRDGFIQNTRSKAALLLCCEILEKKFENVFYFPSYELLIDDLSDYRFTQDTSFF
;
A
#
# COMPACT_ATOMS: atom_id res chain seq x y z
N MET A 1 1.60 -23.26 -28.67
CA MET A 1 2.73 -23.05 -27.74
C MET A 1 2.21 -22.33 -26.51
N THR A 2 2.56 -22.81 -25.32
CA THR A 2 2.12 -22.22 -24.06
C THR A 2 3.19 -21.19 -23.64
N PHE A 3 2.81 -19.91 -23.60
CA PHE A 3 3.73 -18.78 -23.30
C PHE A 3 3.72 -18.37 -21.82
N ARG A 4 3.22 -19.25 -20.93
CA ARG A 4 3.08 -18.98 -19.51
C ARG A 4 3.81 -20.03 -18.69
N THR A 5 4.44 -19.60 -17.62
CA THR A 5 5.05 -20.48 -16.64
C THR A 5 3.94 -21.18 -15.86
N ILE A 6 3.97 -22.50 -15.76
CA ILE A 6 3.04 -23.24 -14.90
C ILE A 6 3.46 -22.97 -13.45
N LEU A 7 2.73 -22.09 -12.78
CA LEU A 7 2.99 -21.73 -11.39
C LEU A 7 2.57 -22.89 -10.47
N PRO A 8 3.39 -23.28 -9.49
CA PRO A 8 3.01 -24.29 -8.51
C PRO A 8 1.82 -23.80 -7.68
N SER A 9 0.99 -24.73 -7.20
CA SER A 9 -0.09 -24.38 -6.26
C SER A 9 0.51 -23.77 -5.01
N LEU A 10 0.16 -22.53 -4.70
CA LEU A 10 0.56 -21.91 -3.46
C LEU A 10 -0.26 -22.51 -2.31
N PRO A 11 0.38 -23.06 -1.26
CA PRO A 11 -0.35 -23.50 -0.09
C PRO A 11 -1.10 -22.30 0.51
N THR A 12 -2.42 -22.41 0.64
CA THR A 12 -3.23 -21.38 1.27
C THR A 12 -3.42 -21.74 2.74
N PRO A 13 -2.92 -20.92 3.69
CA PRO A 13 -3.03 -21.24 5.11
C PRO A 13 -4.47 -21.12 5.64
N PHE A 14 -5.38 -20.55 4.85
CA PHE A 14 -6.80 -20.43 5.13
C PHE A 14 -7.57 -20.15 3.83
N GLU A 15 -8.87 -20.41 3.85
CA GLU A 15 -9.77 -20.10 2.75
C GLU A 15 -10.40 -18.71 2.89
N ILE A 16 -10.55 -18.00 1.76
CA ILE A 16 -11.28 -16.74 1.67
C ILE A 16 -12.55 -16.99 0.86
N ASN A 17 -13.70 -16.64 1.41
CA ASN A 17 -15.00 -16.83 0.77
C ASN A 17 -15.86 -15.55 0.87
N HIS A 18 -17.05 -15.55 0.25
CA HIS A 18 -17.90 -14.36 0.15
C HIS A 18 -18.50 -13.85 1.47
N THR A 19 -18.39 -14.60 2.58
CA THR A 19 -18.84 -14.10 3.89
C THR A 19 -17.83 -13.14 4.49
N HIS A 20 -16.54 -13.30 4.15
CA HIS A 20 -15.46 -12.48 4.66
C HIS A 20 -15.54 -11.04 4.14
N LYS A 21 -15.30 -10.09 5.03
CA LYS A 21 -15.11 -8.67 4.75
C LYS A 21 -13.63 -8.39 4.56
N ILE A 22 -13.26 -7.77 3.45
CA ILE A 22 -11.88 -7.46 3.07
C ILE A 22 -11.69 -5.94 3.08
N PHE A 23 -10.67 -5.46 3.77
CA PHE A 23 -10.20 -4.08 3.66
C PHE A 23 -8.92 -4.05 2.82
N CYS A 24 -8.87 -3.21 1.78
CA CYS A 24 -7.75 -3.15 0.84
C CYS A 24 -7.07 -1.77 0.86
N ILE A 25 -5.74 -1.75 0.97
CA ILE A 25 -4.93 -0.53 0.88
C ILE A 25 -3.63 -0.79 0.11
N GLY A 26 -3.18 0.19 -0.68
CA GLY A 26 -1.85 0.14 -1.27
C GLY A 26 -1.73 0.79 -2.65
N SER A 27 -0.81 0.26 -3.44
CA SER A 27 -0.46 0.77 -4.77
C SER A 27 -1.63 0.68 -5.77
N CYS A 28 -1.42 1.13 -7.01
CA CYS A 28 -2.40 0.97 -8.09
C CYS A 28 -2.79 -0.50 -8.33
N PHE A 29 -1.91 -1.45 -8.01
CA PHE A 29 -2.24 -2.87 -8.06
C PHE A 29 -3.35 -3.25 -7.07
N ALA A 30 -3.41 -2.58 -5.91
CA ALA A 30 -4.49 -2.78 -4.94
C ALA A 30 -5.86 -2.40 -5.53
N GLU A 31 -5.95 -1.33 -6.32
CA GLU A 31 -7.22 -0.93 -6.96
C GLU A 31 -7.70 -1.99 -7.96
N HIS A 32 -6.79 -2.56 -8.76
CA HIS A 32 -7.12 -3.66 -9.65
C HIS A 32 -7.58 -4.91 -8.89
N MET A 33 -6.98 -5.21 -7.73
CA MET A 33 -7.45 -6.30 -6.87
C MET A 33 -8.84 -6.01 -6.30
N VAL A 34 -9.11 -4.79 -5.83
CA VAL A 34 -10.45 -4.37 -5.37
C VAL A 34 -11.48 -4.57 -6.47
N GLN A 35 -11.21 -4.11 -7.69
CA GLN A 35 -12.11 -4.30 -8.83
C GLN A 35 -12.40 -5.77 -9.11
N LYS A 36 -11.37 -6.64 -9.06
CA LYS A 36 -11.54 -8.09 -9.23
C LYS A 36 -12.37 -8.71 -8.12
N PHE A 37 -12.14 -8.34 -6.86
CA PHE A 37 -12.94 -8.81 -5.73
C PHE A 37 -14.42 -8.40 -5.88
N GLN A 38 -14.68 -7.16 -6.30
CA GLN A 38 -16.04 -6.66 -6.55
C GLN A 38 -16.73 -7.40 -7.70
N GLN A 39 -16.03 -7.62 -8.82
CA GLN A 39 -16.55 -8.41 -9.95
C GLN A 39 -16.93 -9.83 -9.50
N SER A 40 -16.12 -10.42 -8.64
CA SER A 40 -16.37 -11.72 -8.02
C SER A 40 -17.32 -11.67 -6.81
N GLN A 41 -18.02 -10.57 -6.54
CA GLN A 41 -19.00 -10.45 -5.44
C GLN A 41 -18.42 -10.67 -4.02
N PHE A 42 -17.14 -10.39 -3.79
CA PHE A 42 -16.58 -10.30 -2.45
C PHE A 42 -16.93 -8.96 -1.79
N LYS A 43 -17.09 -8.98 -0.46
CA LYS A 43 -17.29 -7.77 0.34
C LYS A 43 -15.94 -7.09 0.56
N VAL A 44 -15.59 -6.16 -0.33
CA VAL A 44 -14.31 -5.44 -0.25
C VAL A 44 -14.53 -3.93 -0.08
N THR A 45 -13.78 -3.33 0.84
CA THR A 45 -13.73 -1.89 1.06
C THR A 45 -12.34 -1.36 0.73
N PRO A 46 -12.19 -0.43 -0.23
CA PRO A 46 -10.91 0.22 -0.49
C PRO A 46 -10.59 1.28 0.58
N SER A 47 -9.30 1.56 0.74
CA SER A 47 -8.77 2.67 1.52
C SER A 47 -9.35 4.03 1.10
N PRO A 48 -9.62 4.96 2.03
CA PRO A 48 -10.14 6.28 1.73
C PRO A 48 -9.07 7.22 1.14
N PHE A 49 -7.80 6.83 1.18
CA PHE A 49 -6.67 7.67 0.76
C PHE A 49 -6.37 7.60 -0.75
N GLY A 50 -7.02 6.69 -1.48
CA GLY A 50 -6.71 6.39 -2.88
C GLY A 50 -5.38 5.65 -3.06
N ILE A 51 -4.76 5.76 -4.24
CA ILE A 51 -3.51 5.07 -4.58
C ILE A 51 -2.35 5.59 -3.73
N VAL A 52 -1.75 4.70 -2.93
CA VAL A 52 -0.61 5.03 -2.06
C VAL A 52 0.37 3.87 -2.12
N PHE A 53 1.54 4.11 -2.70
CA PHE A 53 2.48 3.03 -2.99
C PHE A 53 3.62 2.90 -1.98
N ASN A 54 3.95 3.94 -1.20
CA ASN A 54 5.08 3.87 -0.25
C ASN A 54 4.68 3.25 1.09
N SER A 55 5.52 2.35 1.60
CA SER A 55 5.25 1.53 2.79
C SER A 55 4.97 2.35 4.05
N LEU A 56 5.76 3.40 4.32
CA LEU A 56 5.61 4.21 5.53
C LEU A 56 4.30 5.01 5.53
N SER A 57 3.86 5.50 4.37
CA SER A 57 2.55 6.16 4.23
C SER A 57 1.40 5.19 4.47
N ILE A 58 1.47 3.97 3.94
CA ILE A 58 0.44 2.95 4.16
C ILE A 58 0.30 2.64 5.66
N ALA A 59 1.43 2.44 6.37
CA ALA A 59 1.41 2.21 7.82
C ALA A 59 0.83 3.41 8.59
N ARG A 60 1.20 4.63 8.20
CA ARG A 60 0.65 5.87 8.79
C ARG A 60 -0.85 5.98 8.55
N GLN A 61 -1.33 5.70 7.35
CA GLN A 61 -2.74 5.78 6.97
C GLN A 61 -3.61 4.77 7.71
N LEU A 62 -3.16 3.53 7.83
CA LEU A 62 -3.84 2.54 8.66
C LEU A 62 -3.90 2.98 10.13
N SER A 63 -2.81 3.55 10.65
CA SER A 63 -2.79 4.11 12.00
C SER A 63 -3.78 5.28 12.14
N ALA A 64 -3.80 6.21 11.19
CA ALA A 64 -4.72 7.34 11.16
C ALA A 64 -6.19 6.90 11.12
N ILE A 65 -6.52 5.87 10.33
CA ILE A 65 -7.85 5.26 10.33
C ILE A 65 -8.17 4.72 11.72
N LEU A 66 -7.26 3.94 12.34
CA LEU A 66 -7.48 3.34 13.66
C LEU A 66 -7.65 4.38 14.77
N ASP A 67 -6.85 5.43 14.74
CA ASP A 67 -6.90 6.54 15.72
C ASP A 67 -8.05 7.52 15.45
N GLN A 68 -8.72 7.41 14.29
CA GLN A 68 -9.63 8.42 13.79
C GLN A 68 -8.97 9.82 13.76
N ASP A 69 -7.71 9.86 13.33
CA ASP A 69 -6.88 11.07 13.23
C ASP A 69 -7.41 11.95 12.10
N LEU A 70 -8.32 12.85 12.44
CA LEU A 70 -9.04 13.70 11.49
C LEU A 70 -8.10 14.70 10.82
N ILE A 71 -8.30 14.91 9.52
CA ILE A 71 -7.60 15.94 8.76
C ILE A 71 -8.11 17.31 9.19
N LEU A 72 -7.18 18.21 9.50
CA LEU A 72 -7.48 19.59 9.88
C LEU A 72 -7.16 20.55 8.73
N GLU A 73 -7.66 21.79 8.81
CA GLU A 73 -7.41 22.83 7.80
C GLU A 73 -5.90 23.14 7.68
N GLU A 74 -5.17 23.07 8.79
CA GLU A 74 -3.71 23.24 8.84
C GLU A 74 -2.90 22.11 8.17
N ASP A 75 -3.53 20.96 7.91
CA ASP A 75 -2.90 19.87 7.16
C ASP A 75 -3.08 20.03 5.63
N LEU A 76 -3.91 20.98 5.20
CA LEU A 76 -4.14 21.24 3.78
C LEU A 76 -3.07 22.17 3.20
N VAL A 77 -2.67 21.88 1.97
CA VAL A 77 -1.75 22.70 1.19
C VAL A 77 -2.48 23.23 -0.03
N TYR A 78 -2.48 24.55 -0.20
CA TYR A 78 -3.05 25.19 -1.38
C TYR A 78 -2.01 25.30 -2.50
N PHE A 79 -2.29 24.70 -3.65
CA PHE A 79 -1.44 24.73 -4.84
C PHE A 79 -2.29 24.52 -6.09
N ASP A 80 -1.92 25.14 -7.22
CA ASP A 80 -2.63 24.97 -8.50
C ASP A 80 -4.17 25.14 -8.40
N HIS A 81 -4.60 26.19 -7.68
CA HIS A 81 -6.00 26.52 -7.41
C HIS A 81 -6.80 25.48 -6.62
N LEU A 82 -6.15 24.48 -6.03
CA LEU A 82 -6.75 23.39 -5.27
C LEU A 82 -6.15 23.31 -3.87
N TYR A 83 -6.93 22.78 -2.94
CA TYR A 83 -6.47 22.29 -1.65
C TYR A 83 -6.12 20.81 -1.77
N HIS A 84 -4.99 20.45 -1.17
CA HIS A 84 -4.43 19.11 -1.20
C HIS A 84 -4.18 18.62 0.22
N SER A 85 -4.51 17.35 0.48
CA SER A 85 -3.98 16.63 1.64
C SER A 85 -2.77 15.83 1.19
N MET A 86 -1.63 16.03 1.82
CA MET A 86 -0.40 15.28 1.52
C MET A 86 -0.52 13.77 1.79
N LEU A 87 -1.55 13.34 2.53
CA LEU A 87 -1.87 11.92 2.79
C LEU A 87 -2.78 11.29 1.73
N HIS A 88 -3.44 12.07 0.87
CA HIS A 88 -4.46 11.56 -0.04
C HIS A 88 -4.00 11.64 -1.49
N HIS A 89 -4.52 10.76 -2.34
CA HIS A 89 -4.34 10.83 -3.78
C HIS A 89 -4.95 12.13 -4.34
N GLY A 90 -4.37 12.64 -5.44
CA GLY A 90 -4.75 13.92 -6.05
C GLY A 90 -6.21 14.02 -6.48
N SER A 91 -6.89 12.89 -6.71
CA SER A 91 -8.34 12.84 -6.97
C SER A 91 -9.21 13.33 -5.81
N SER A 92 -8.64 13.49 -4.62
CA SER A 92 -9.33 13.98 -3.43
C SER A 92 -9.18 15.50 -3.23
N SER A 93 -8.43 16.17 -4.11
CA SER A 93 -8.21 17.61 -4.05
C SER A 93 -9.47 18.38 -4.41
N ASN A 94 -9.67 19.56 -3.82
CA ASN A 94 -10.89 20.36 -4.04
C ASN A 94 -10.59 21.86 -4.01
N HIS A 95 -11.43 22.68 -4.63
CA HIS A 95 -11.34 24.14 -4.56
C HIS A 95 -11.86 24.70 -3.22
N ASP A 96 -12.77 24.01 -2.54
CA ASP A 96 -13.30 24.40 -1.24
C ASP A 96 -12.72 23.52 -0.13
N PRO A 97 -11.93 24.07 0.80
CA PRO A 97 -11.31 23.30 1.88
C PRO A 97 -12.37 22.73 2.83
N LYS A 98 -13.51 23.39 3.03
CA LYS A 98 -14.55 22.90 3.94
C LYS A 98 -15.22 21.65 3.38
N THR A 99 -15.61 21.68 2.10
CA THR A 99 -16.13 20.51 1.40
C THR A 99 -15.11 19.38 1.39
N MET A 100 -13.83 19.67 1.13
CA MET A 100 -12.76 18.68 1.18
C MET A 100 -12.67 18.00 2.55
N LEU A 101 -12.49 18.78 3.62
CA LEU A 101 -12.35 18.26 4.98
C LEU A 101 -13.56 17.42 5.39
N HIS A 102 -14.78 17.86 5.05
CA HIS A 102 -15.99 17.10 5.32
C HIS A 102 -15.95 15.72 4.65
N VAL A 103 -15.59 15.65 3.37
CA VAL A 103 -15.52 14.40 2.61
C VAL A 103 -14.40 13.49 3.14
N LEU A 104 -13.19 14.04 3.33
CA LEU A 104 -12.04 13.26 3.82
C LEU A 104 -12.32 12.65 5.19
N ASN A 105 -12.81 13.46 6.14
CA ASN A 105 -13.06 13.01 7.51
C ASN A 105 -14.25 12.05 7.60
N LYS A 106 -15.29 12.25 6.78
CA LYS A 106 -16.40 11.29 6.67
C LYS A 106 -15.89 9.92 6.19
N HIS A 107 -15.07 9.90 5.15
CA HIS A 107 -14.50 8.65 4.63
C HIS A 107 -13.56 7.99 5.64
N LEU A 108 -12.74 8.77 6.35
CA LEU A 108 -11.83 8.25 7.38
C LEU A 108 -12.61 7.53 8.50
N VAL A 109 -13.67 8.15 9.01
CA VAL A 109 -14.54 7.56 10.04
C VAL A 109 -15.24 6.29 9.52
N GLN A 110 -15.76 6.32 8.28
CA GLN A 110 -16.36 5.13 7.66
C GLN A 110 -15.35 3.99 7.46
N SER A 111 -14.12 4.32 7.06
CA SER A 111 -13.04 3.36 6.91
C SER A 111 -12.55 2.79 8.24
N ASN A 112 -12.69 3.50 9.35
CA ASN A 112 -12.42 2.94 10.68
C ASN A 112 -13.35 1.76 10.96
N ALA A 113 -14.66 1.95 10.80
CA ALA A 113 -15.63 0.88 10.95
C ALA A 113 -15.33 -0.30 10.00
N ALA A 114 -15.08 -0.01 8.72
CA ALA A 114 -14.76 -1.05 7.74
C ALA A 114 -13.47 -1.82 8.07
N LEU A 115 -12.43 -1.14 8.55
CA LEU A 115 -11.16 -1.77 8.94
C LEU A 115 -11.33 -2.65 10.18
N VAL A 116 -12.02 -2.15 11.21
CA VAL A 116 -12.27 -2.90 12.46
C VAL A 116 -13.13 -4.14 12.20
N GLU A 117 -14.19 -3.99 11.40
CA GLU A 117 -15.10 -5.09 11.06
C GLU A 117 -14.56 -6.05 10.00
N SER A 118 -13.48 -5.71 9.28
CA SER A 118 -12.91 -6.58 8.26
C SER A 118 -12.32 -7.85 8.87
N ASP A 119 -12.54 -9.01 8.26
CA ASP A 119 -11.87 -10.25 8.66
C ASP A 119 -10.43 -10.28 8.14
N ILE A 120 -10.20 -9.62 7.00
CA ILE A 120 -8.95 -9.64 6.26
C ILE A 120 -8.54 -8.23 5.85
N VAL A 121 -7.29 -7.86 6.13
CA VAL A 121 -6.67 -6.62 5.65
C VAL A 121 -5.62 -6.97 4.60
N LEU A 122 -5.85 -6.58 3.34
CA LEU A 122 -4.93 -6.77 2.23
C LEU A 122 -4.10 -5.51 1.98
N ILE A 123 -2.79 -5.64 2.18
CA ILE A 123 -1.83 -4.54 2.15
C ILE A 123 -0.88 -4.75 0.96
N THR A 124 -0.95 -3.86 -0.03
CA THR A 124 -0.13 -3.93 -1.24
C THR A 124 0.99 -2.88 -1.23
N LEU A 125 2.22 -3.31 -1.00
CA LEU A 125 3.38 -2.43 -0.95
C LEU A 125 3.93 -2.17 -2.35
N GLY A 126 4.16 -0.90 -2.68
CA GLY A 126 4.63 -0.48 -4.01
C GLY A 126 6.10 -0.09 -4.06
N SER A 127 6.57 0.70 -3.08
CA SER A 127 7.94 1.21 -3.00
C SER A 127 8.40 1.36 -1.55
N SER A 128 9.69 1.15 -1.29
CA SER A 128 10.33 1.56 -0.03
C SER A 128 10.83 3.01 -0.09
N PHE A 129 10.82 3.64 -1.27
CA PHE A 129 11.09 5.08 -1.38
C PHE A 129 9.87 5.89 -0.96
N TYR A 130 10.13 6.97 -0.25
CA TYR A 130 9.12 7.94 0.18
C TYR A 130 9.67 9.36 0.02
N TYR A 131 8.77 10.34 0.14
CA TYR A 131 9.12 11.74 0.15
C TYR A 131 8.80 12.33 1.53
N ARG A 132 9.68 13.21 1.98
CA ARG A 132 9.51 14.00 3.19
C ARG A 132 9.42 15.46 2.81
N MET A 133 8.40 16.17 3.29
CA MET A 133 8.32 17.62 3.12
C MET A 133 9.36 18.28 4.01
N LYS A 134 10.22 19.13 3.45
CA LYS A 134 11.37 19.71 4.17
C LYS A 134 10.96 20.61 5.33
N GLU A 135 9.91 21.41 5.11
CA GLU A 135 9.42 22.38 6.11
C GLU A 135 8.86 21.70 7.36
N SER A 136 7.98 20.71 7.19
CA SER A 136 7.31 20.05 8.31
C SER A 136 8.02 18.79 8.80
N GLY A 137 8.97 18.26 8.03
CA GLY A 137 9.58 16.95 8.28
C GLY A 137 8.62 15.76 8.14
N LYS A 138 7.35 15.99 7.76
CA LYS A 138 6.34 14.94 7.63
C LYS A 138 6.57 14.11 6.36
N ILE A 139 6.36 12.80 6.47
CA ILE A 139 6.29 11.89 5.30
C ILE A 139 4.98 12.16 4.55
N VAL A 140 5.07 12.26 3.23
CA VAL A 140 3.93 12.52 2.35
C VAL A 140 3.63 11.30 1.46
N SER A 141 2.35 11.10 1.17
CA SER A 141 1.86 10.02 0.31
C SER A 141 1.81 10.45 -1.16
N ASN A 142 1.50 11.71 -1.41
CA ASN A 142 1.48 12.31 -2.73
C ASN A 142 2.05 13.74 -2.68
N CYS A 143 2.95 14.07 -3.59
CA CYS A 143 3.55 15.41 -3.68
C CYS A 143 2.69 16.40 -4.47
N HIS A 144 1.55 15.99 -5.04
CA HIS A 144 0.58 16.84 -5.76
C HIS A 144 1.19 17.77 -6.81
N ARG A 145 2.25 17.31 -7.47
CA ARG A 145 3.02 18.08 -8.47
C ARG A 145 3.63 19.39 -7.94
N LEU A 146 3.70 19.56 -6.62
CA LEU A 146 4.45 20.67 -6.01
C LEU A 146 5.93 20.62 -6.43
N PRO A 147 6.63 21.76 -6.38
CA PRO A 147 8.05 21.82 -6.72
C PRO A 147 8.89 20.81 -5.94
N GLN A 148 9.79 20.10 -6.62
CA GLN A 148 10.53 18.98 -6.04
C GLN A 148 11.49 19.43 -4.93
N GLU A 149 11.95 20.68 -4.98
CA GLU A 149 12.82 21.28 -3.96
C GLU A 149 12.18 21.33 -2.57
N LEU A 150 10.85 21.27 -2.47
CA LEU A 150 10.12 21.21 -1.20
C LEU A 150 10.23 19.85 -0.51
N PHE A 151 10.73 18.83 -1.22
CA PHE A 151 10.78 17.46 -0.73
C PHE A 151 12.20 16.92 -0.71
N THR A 152 12.44 16.03 0.25
CA THR A 152 13.61 15.14 0.26
C THR A 152 13.11 13.73 -0.05
N LYS A 153 13.75 13.07 -1.01
CA LYS A 153 13.47 11.68 -1.34
C LYS A 153 14.37 10.78 -0.50
N GLU A 154 13.77 9.82 0.19
CA GLU A 154 14.46 8.92 1.10
C GLU A 154 14.03 7.47 0.84
N GLN A 155 14.83 6.50 1.29
CA GLN A 155 14.48 5.09 1.25
C GLN A 155 14.26 4.61 2.68
N ALA A 156 13.12 3.97 2.93
CA ALA A 156 12.84 3.36 4.22
C ALA A 156 13.76 2.15 4.44
N SER A 157 14.34 2.05 5.63
CA SER A 157 15.02 0.82 6.05
C SER A 157 13.99 -0.27 6.33
N VAL A 158 14.43 -1.54 6.24
CA VAL A 158 13.56 -2.68 6.54
C VAL A 158 13.07 -2.61 7.98
N GLU A 159 13.94 -2.21 8.91
CA GLU A 159 13.65 -2.08 10.33
C GLU A 159 12.57 -1.02 10.60
N ASP A 160 12.62 0.15 9.96
CA ASP A 160 11.60 1.19 10.14
C ASP A 160 10.24 0.75 9.60
N MET A 161 10.22 0.06 8.45
CA MET A 161 8.98 -0.51 7.90
C MET A 161 8.39 -1.55 8.85
N VAL A 162 9.20 -2.52 9.31
CA VAL A 162 8.79 -3.56 10.24
C VAL A 162 8.27 -2.96 11.55
N LEU A 163 8.96 -1.95 12.09
CA LEU A 163 8.56 -1.28 13.33
C LEU A 163 7.18 -0.64 13.19
N ARG A 164 6.97 0.18 12.15
CA ARG A 164 5.70 0.90 11.95
C ARG A 164 4.54 -0.04 11.70
N PHE A 165 4.73 -1.07 10.86
CA PHE A 165 3.70 -2.08 10.67
C PHE A 165 3.45 -2.87 11.95
N SER A 166 4.48 -3.28 12.68
CA SER A 166 4.30 -3.98 13.97
C SER A 166 3.47 -3.15 14.95
N GLN A 167 3.74 -1.85 15.07
CA GLN A 167 3.00 -0.95 15.97
C GLN A 167 1.51 -0.85 15.58
N MET A 168 1.24 -0.68 14.28
CA MET A 168 -0.13 -0.63 13.75
C MET A 168 -0.85 -1.97 13.95
N MET A 169 -0.22 -3.09 13.61
CA MET A 169 -0.81 -4.43 13.73
C MET A 169 -1.08 -4.81 15.19
N ASN A 170 -0.18 -4.48 16.10
CA ASN A 170 -0.39 -4.71 17.54
C ASN A 170 -1.66 -4.01 18.05
N ARG A 171 -1.99 -2.84 17.53
CA ARG A 171 -3.22 -2.12 17.90
C ARG A 171 -4.44 -2.77 17.26
N LEU A 172 -4.35 -3.13 15.98
CA LEU A 172 -5.43 -3.80 15.25
C LEU A 172 -5.77 -5.18 15.84
N LEU A 173 -4.77 -6.01 16.12
CA LEU A 173 -4.93 -7.36 16.67
C LEU A 173 -5.36 -7.36 18.14
N LYS A 174 -5.17 -6.26 18.88
CA LYS A 174 -5.79 -6.08 20.20
C LYS A 174 -7.31 -5.92 20.11
N LEU A 175 -7.82 -5.34 19.02
CA LEU A 175 -9.26 -5.19 18.79
C LEU A 175 -9.88 -6.50 18.31
N ASP A 176 -9.16 -7.26 17.49
CA ASP A 176 -9.58 -8.57 17.00
C ASP A 176 -8.37 -9.49 16.78
N PRO A 177 -8.10 -10.43 17.70
CA PRO A 177 -6.99 -11.37 17.60
C PRO A 177 -7.11 -12.37 16.44
N ASN A 178 -8.29 -12.53 15.84
CA ASN A 178 -8.50 -13.48 14.73
C ASN A 178 -8.31 -12.82 13.37
N LYS A 179 -8.17 -11.49 13.32
CA LYS A 179 -8.01 -10.74 12.08
C LYS A 179 -6.78 -11.22 11.31
N LYS A 180 -6.91 -11.37 10.00
CA LYS A 180 -5.82 -11.80 9.12
C LYS A 180 -5.26 -10.61 8.35
N LEU A 181 -3.95 -10.52 8.24
CA LEU A 181 -3.28 -9.49 7.45
C LEU A 181 -2.51 -10.16 6.31
N ILE A 182 -2.86 -9.82 5.08
CA ILE A 182 -2.19 -10.32 3.89
C ILE A 182 -1.33 -9.20 3.34
N PHE A 183 -0.02 -9.39 3.33
CA PHE A 183 0.91 -8.49 2.67
C PHE A 183 1.22 -9.01 1.27
N THR A 184 1.38 -8.10 0.32
CA THR A 184 1.86 -8.43 -1.01
C THR A 184 2.71 -7.30 -1.56
N VAL A 185 3.68 -7.62 -2.41
CA VAL A 185 4.49 -6.62 -3.12
C VAL A 185 3.93 -6.44 -4.52
N SER A 186 3.66 -5.19 -4.90
CA SER A 186 3.15 -4.84 -6.22
C SER A 186 4.15 -5.24 -7.32
N PRO A 187 3.74 -5.94 -8.38
CA PRO A 187 4.59 -6.30 -9.53
C PRO A 187 4.89 -5.12 -10.46
N VAL A 188 4.09 -4.05 -10.36
CA VAL A 188 4.30 -2.82 -11.13
C VAL A 188 5.69 -2.24 -10.84
N ARG A 189 6.48 -2.06 -11.92
CA ARG A 189 7.83 -1.47 -11.89
C ARG A 189 7.75 0.05 -11.90
N TYR A 190 8.40 0.69 -10.93
CA TYR A 190 8.58 2.15 -10.89
C TYR A 190 9.96 2.49 -11.46
N LEU A 191 10.02 2.69 -12.77
CA LEU A 191 11.30 2.88 -13.49
C LEU A 191 11.83 4.31 -13.46
N ARG A 192 11.11 5.26 -12.86
CA ARG A 192 11.56 6.66 -12.71
C ARG A 192 12.93 6.76 -12.06
N ASP A 193 13.26 5.80 -11.20
CA ASP A 193 14.51 5.77 -10.42
C ASP A 193 15.55 4.81 -10.98
N GLY A 194 15.25 4.15 -12.11
CA GLY A 194 16.09 3.11 -12.70
C GLY A 194 15.78 1.70 -12.20
N PHE A 195 16.23 0.72 -12.97
CA PHE A 195 15.99 -0.70 -12.71
C PHE A 195 16.61 -1.16 -11.38
N ILE A 196 17.84 -0.73 -11.09
CA ILE A 196 18.59 -1.12 -9.88
C ILE A 196 17.83 -0.69 -8.63
N GLN A 197 17.37 0.57 -8.59
CA GLN A 197 16.66 1.15 -7.46
C GLN A 197 15.30 0.50 -7.28
N ASN A 198 14.57 0.24 -8.38
CA ASN A 198 13.32 -0.51 -8.30
C ASN A 198 13.53 -1.90 -7.71
N THR A 199 14.53 -2.67 -8.18
CA THR A 199 14.83 -4.01 -7.66
C THR A 199 15.20 -3.97 -6.18
N ARG A 200 16.08 -3.06 -5.77
CA ARG A 200 16.45 -2.87 -4.35
C ARG A 200 15.24 -2.50 -3.49
N SER A 201 14.36 -1.65 -4.00
CA SER A 201 13.12 -1.29 -3.32
C SER A 201 12.23 -2.52 -3.12
N LYS A 202 11.99 -3.32 -4.16
CA LYS A 202 11.17 -4.53 -4.06
C LYS A 202 11.79 -5.54 -3.09
N ALA A 203 13.10 -5.76 -3.15
CA ALA A 203 13.81 -6.62 -2.21
C ALA A 203 13.62 -6.18 -0.75
N ALA A 204 13.73 -4.87 -0.45
CA ALA A 204 13.49 -4.35 0.89
C ALA A 204 12.04 -4.59 1.37
N LEU A 205 11.05 -4.45 0.48
CA LEU A 205 9.65 -4.74 0.79
C LEU A 205 9.41 -6.22 1.07
N LEU A 206 10.02 -7.12 0.26
CA LEU A 206 9.94 -8.56 0.45
C LEU A 206 10.52 -8.99 1.80
N LEU A 207 11.70 -8.48 2.17
CA LEU A 207 12.30 -8.72 3.48
C LEU A 207 11.44 -8.19 4.63
N CYS A 208 10.81 -7.02 4.45
CA CYS A 208 9.84 -6.52 5.44
C CYS A 208 8.67 -7.50 5.60
N CYS A 209 8.07 -7.99 4.52
CA CYS A 209 6.98 -8.97 4.57
C CYS A 209 7.40 -10.26 5.28
N GLU A 210 8.58 -10.81 4.94
CA GLU A 210 9.11 -12.03 5.57
C GLU A 210 9.29 -11.87 7.09
N ILE A 211 9.86 -10.75 7.53
CA ILE A 211 10.07 -10.48 8.96
C ILE A 211 8.72 -10.34 9.68
N LEU A 212 7.73 -9.67 9.07
CA LEU A 212 6.40 -9.52 9.67
C LEU A 212 5.66 -10.87 9.76
N GLU A 213 5.72 -11.70 8.70
CA GLU A 213 5.13 -13.04 8.68
C GLU A 213 5.73 -13.95 9.76
N LYS A 214 7.06 -13.92 9.94
CA LYS A 214 7.73 -14.67 11.02
C LYS A 214 7.38 -14.18 12.43
N LYS A 215 7.02 -12.91 12.57
CA LYS A 215 6.78 -12.26 13.86
C LYS A 215 5.33 -12.38 14.33
N PHE A 216 4.38 -12.56 13.42
CA PHE A 216 2.95 -12.55 13.72
C PHE A 216 2.25 -13.71 13.01
N GLU A 217 1.62 -14.61 13.77
CA GLU A 217 0.85 -15.74 13.24
C GLU A 217 -0.35 -15.32 12.36
N ASN A 218 -0.82 -14.09 12.55
CA ASN A 218 -1.92 -13.47 11.80
C ASN A 218 -1.50 -12.90 10.44
N VAL A 219 -0.20 -12.85 10.15
CA VAL A 219 0.36 -12.23 8.95
C VAL A 219 0.71 -13.30 7.93
N PHE A 220 0.35 -13.03 6.68
CA PHE A 220 0.58 -13.93 5.55
C PHE A 220 1.10 -13.15 4.35
N TYR A 221 1.98 -13.75 3.58
CA TYR A 221 2.47 -13.18 2.33
C TYR A 221 1.77 -13.78 1.11
N PHE A 222 1.21 -12.94 0.24
CA PHE A 222 0.74 -13.33 -1.08
C PHE A 222 1.77 -12.92 -2.14
N PRO A 223 2.36 -13.86 -2.90
CA PRO A 223 3.52 -13.59 -3.77
C PRO A 223 3.14 -12.99 -5.14
N SER A 224 2.34 -11.93 -5.18
CA SER A 224 1.89 -11.33 -6.46
C SER A 224 3.04 -10.77 -7.30
N TYR A 225 4.13 -10.33 -6.66
CA TYR A 225 5.34 -9.87 -7.34
C TYR A 225 6.01 -11.03 -8.09
N GLU A 226 6.30 -12.11 -7.38
CA GLU A 226 6.99 -13.29 -7.90
C GLU A 226 6.17 -13.96 -9.00
N LEU A 227 4.87 -14.20 -8.76
CA LEU A 227 3.99 -14.85 -9.74
C LEU A 227 3.97 -14.10 -11.08
N LEU A 228 3.95 -12.77 -11.06
CA LEU A 228 3.92 -11.97 -12.29
C LEU A 228 5.29 -11.77 -12.92
N ILE A 229 6.37 -11.71 -12.12
CA ILE A 229 7.72 -11.62 -12.66
C ILE A 229 8.12 -12.95 -13.30
N ASP A 230 7.78 -14.09 -12.70
CA ASP A 230 8.17 -15.42 -13.18
C ASP A 230 7.30 -15.92 -14.33
N ASP A 231 6.02 -15.54 -14.40
CA ASP A 231 5.17 -15.81 -15.58
C ASP A 231 5.66 -15.03 -16.82
N LEU A 232 6.26 -13.86 -16.59
CA LEU A 232 6.81 -13.01 -17.66
C LEU A 232 8.31 -13.25 -17.92
N SER A 233 8.99 -14.07 -17.11
CA SER A 233 10.41 -14.36 -17.25
C SER A 233 10.62 -15.56 -18.17
N ASP A 234 10.97 -15.28 -19.41
CA ASP A 234 11.26 -16.30 -20.40
C ASP A 234 12.75 -16.66 -20.38
N TYR A 235 13.05 -17.90 -19.97
CA TYR A 235 14.40 -18.45 -19.85
C TYR A 235 15.22 -18.35 -21.15
N ARG A 236 14.56 -18.25 -22.32
CA ARG A 236 15.22 -18.11 -23.61
C ARG A 236 16.08 -16.84 -23.71
N PHE A 237 15.67 -15.74 -23.07
CA PHE A 237 16.45 -14.50 -23.07
C PHE A 237 17.61 -14.50 -22.07
N THR A 238 17.66 -15.46 -21.14
CA THR A 238 18.80 -15.61 -20.21
C THR A 238 19.97 -16.40 -20.78
N GLN A 239 19.77 -17.09 -21.91
CA GLN A 239 20.85 -17.78 -22.64
C GLN A 239 21.56 -16.86 -23.63
N ASP A 240 20.93 -15.75 -24.00
CA ASP A 240 21.49 -14.78 -24.92
C ASP A 240 22.46 -13.86 -24.15
N THR A 241 23.77 -14.14 -24.24
CA THR A 241 24.82 -13.43 -23.50
C THR A 241 25.16 -12.06 -24.08
N SER A 242 24.31 -11.49 -24.93
CA SER A 242 24.52 -10.19 -25.59
C SER A 242 24.51 -8.97 -24.64
N PHE A 243 24.33 -9.20 -23.34
CA PHE A 243 24.38 -8.19 -22.29
C PHE A 243 25.77 -8.00 -21.64
N PHE A 244 26.79 -8.73 -22.10
CA PHE A 244 28.20 -8.59 -21.70
C PHE A 244 29.12 -8.34 -22.89
#